data_AF-A0A9P6D0Z9-F1
#
_entry.id   AF-A0A9P6D0Z9-F1
#
_cell.length_a   1.000
_cell.length_b   1.000
_cell.length_c   1.000
_cell.angle_alpha   90.00
_cell.angle_beta   90.00
_cell.angle_gamma   90.00
#
_symmetry.space_group_name_H-M   'P 1'
#
loop_
_entity.id
_entity.type
_entity.pdbx_description
1 polymer ?
#
loop_
_entity_poly.entity_id
_entity_poly.type
_entity_poly.pdbx_seq_one_letter_code
_entity_poly.pdbx_strand_id
1 'polypeptide(L)' 'GMYGNALQAAACEGYAEIVELLLAKGVEVNAKGGEYGSALQAASYQGHGEIVELLLEKGADANMEAGKYGTALKA' A
#
# COMPACT_ATOMS: atom_id res chain seq x y z
N GLY A 1 -8.55 -4.92 12.17
CA GLY A 1 -8.92 -5.93 11.15
C GLY A 1 -7.70 -6.26 10.32
N MET A 2 -7.83 -7.08 9.27
CA MET A 2 -6.73 -7.37 8.34
C MET A 2 -6.13 -6.09 7.74
N TYR A 3 -6.99 -5.11 7.42
CA TYR A 3 -6.59 -3.81 6.89
C TYR A 3 -6.68 -2.72 7.96
N GLY A 4 -5.79 -1.74 7.88
CA GLY A 4 -5.71 -0.58 8.75
C GLY A 4 -6.30 0.70 8.15
N ASN A 5 -6.42 0.78 6.83
CA ASN A 5 -7.05 1.89 6.14
C ASN A 5 -7.59 1.46 4.76
N ALA A 6 -8.38 2.34 4.15
CA ALA A 6 -9.00 2.08 2.85
C ALA A 6 -7.97 1.93 1.71
N LEU A 7 -6.87 2.68 1.76
CA LEU A 7 -5.81 2.62 0.76
C LEU A 7 -5.13 1.24 0.77
N GLN A 8 -4.87 0.69 1.95
CA GLN A 8 -4.31 -0.65 2.11
C GLN A 8 -5.27 -1.75 1.65
N ALA A 9 -6.56 -1.63 1.95
CA ALA A 9 -7.55 -2.59 1.47
C ALA A 9 -7.63 -2.58 -0.07
N ALA A 10 -7.75 -1.39 -0.68
CA ALA A 10 -7.78 -1.24 -2.13
C ALA A 10 -6.50 -1.76 -2.80
N ALA A 11 -5.34 -1.49 -2.20
CA ALA A 11 -4.06 -1.96 -2.70
C ALA A 11 -3.88 -3.48 -2.57
N CYS A 12 -4.43 -4.10 -1.53
CA CYS A 12 -4.41 -5.55 -1.34
C CYS A 12 -5.34 -6.29 -2.31
N GLU A 13 -6.50 -5.70 -2.63
CA GLU A 13 -7.50 -6.33 -3.50
C GLU A 13 -7.29 -6.03 -5.00
N GLY A 14 -6.27 -5.25 -5.35
CA GLY A 14 -5.96 -4.95 -6.75
C GLY A 14 -6.83 -3.84 -7.37
N TYR A 15 -7.47 -2.99 -6.56
CA TYR A 15 -8.39 -1.95 -7.05
C TYR A 15 -7.66 -0.65 -7.44
N ALA A 16 -6.95 -0.67 -8.58
CA ALA A 16 -6.14 0.45 -9.05
C ALA A 16 -6.91 1.79 -9.12
N GLU A 17 -8.14 1.80 -9.68
CA GLU A 17 -8.97 3.01 -9.77
C GLU A 17 -9.34 3.58 -8.38
N ILE A 18 -9.57 2.72 -7.38
CA ILE A 18 -9.86 3.14 -6.02
C ILE A 18 -8.60 3.69 -5.35
N VAL A 19 -7.45 3.05 -5.58
CA VAL A 19 -6.16 3.55 -5.09
C VAL A 19 -5.89 4.94 -5.65
N GLU A 20 -6.07 5.16 -6.96
CA GLU A 20 -5.89 6.47 -7.58
C GLU A 20 -6.84 7.52 -7.00
N LEU A 21 -8.12 7.19 -6.85
CA LEU A 21 -9.12 8.08 -6.25
C LEU A 21 -8.74 8.48 -4.83
N LEU A 22 -8.30 7.53 -4.00
CA LEU A 22 -7.91 7.79 -2.62
C LEU A 22 -6.66 8.71 -2.56
N LEU A 23 -5.66 8.43 -3.39
CA LEU A 23 -4.44 9.26 -3.48
C LEU A 23 -4.77 10.68 -3.96
N ALA A 24 -5.70 10.84 -4.90
CA ALA A 24 -6.19 12.15 -5.35
C ALA A 24 -6.92 12.94 -4.25
N LYS A 25 -7.47 12.27 -3.23
CA LYS A 25 -8.06 12.92 -2.04
C LYS A 25 -7.03 13.35 -1.00
N GLY A 26 -5.73 13.11 -1.25
CA GLY A 26 -4.65 13.53 -0.36
C GLY A 26 -4.56 12.68 0.91
N VAL A 27 -4.97 11.42 0.85
CA VAL A 27 -4.71 10.48 1.96
C VAL A 27 -3.21 10.29 2.15
N GLU A 28 -2.79 10.02 3.38
CA GLU A 28 -1.39 9.73 3.68
C GLU A 28 -0.97 8.41 3.00
N VAL A 29 -0.13 8.50 1.97
CA VAL A 29 0.33 7.36 1.16
C VAL A 29 1.05 6.29 1.99
N ASN A 30 1.75 6.74 3.04
CA ASN A 30 2.53 5.91 3.95
C ASN A 30 1.76 5.53 5.22
N ALA A 31 0.44 5.72 5.23
CA ALA A 31 -0.39 5.38 6.38
C ALA A 31 -0.20 3.91 6.77
N LYS A 32 0.22 3.70 8.02
CA LYS A 32 0.43 2.37 8.60
C LYS A 32 -0.88 1.81 9.15
N GLY A 33 -1.04 0.50 9.07
CA GLY A 33 -2.05 -0.25 9.80
C GLY A 33 -2.26 -1.66 9.24
N GLY A 34 -3.18 -2.39 9.85
CA GLY A 34 -3.47 -3.78 9.46
C GLY A 34 -2.27 -4.73 9.65
N GLU A 35 -2.40 -5.95 9.16
CA GLU A 35 -1.34 -6.95 9.26
C GLU A 35 -0.23 -6.72 8.23
N TYR A 36 -0.59 -6.14 7.08
CA TYR A 36 0.30 -5.86 5.95
C TYR A 36 1.15 -4.60 6.11
N GLY A 37 0.88 -3.75 7.11
CA GLY A 37 1.66 -2.53 7.33
C GLY A 37 1.22 -1.34 6.49
N SER A 38 1.69 -1.20 5.25
CA SER A 38 1.33 -0.11 4.33
C SER A 38 0.53 -0.61 3.12
N ALA A 39 -0.01 0.32 2.33
CA ALA A 39 -0.63 -0.02 1.05
C ALA A 39 0.38 -0.60 0.05
N LEU A 40 1.60 -0.06 0.04
CA LEU A 40 2.67 -0.53 -0.83
C LEU A 40 3.03 -1.99 -0.53
N GLN A 41 3.17 -2.33 0.76
CA GLN A 41 3.45 -3.70 1.18
C GLN A 41 2.33 -4.67 0.83
N ALA A 42 1.07 -4.25 0.97
CA ALA A 42 -0.08 -5.07 0.61
C ALA A 42 -0.12 -5.37 -0.90
N ALA A 43 0.08 -4.34 -1.74
CA ALA A 43 0.14 -4.51 -3.20
C ALA A 43 1.33 -5.38 -3.63
N SER A 44 2.51 -5.18 -3.03
CA SER A 44 3.70 -5.99 -3.31
C SER A 44 3.49 -7.45 -2.92
N TYR A 45 2.89 -7.73 -1.76
CA TYR A 45 2.61 -9.09 -1.29
C TYR A 45 1.68 -9.86 -2.25
N GLN A 46 0.68 -9.19 -2.80
CA GLN A 46 -0.29 -9.78 -3.73
C GLN A 46 0.17 -9.74 -5.21
N GLY A 47 1.30 -9.10 -5.51
CA GLY A 47 1.85 -9.02 -6.86
C GLY A 47 1.15 -8.00 -7.77
N HIS A 48 0.49 -6.99 -7.21
CA HIS A 48 -0.19 -5.94 -7.98
C HIS A 48 0.78 -4.85 -8.45
N GLY A 49 1.59 -5.17 -9.47
CA GLY A 49 2.66 -4.30 -9.99
C GLY A 49 2.20 -2.89 -10.37
N GLU A 50 1.06 -2.75 -11.04
CA GLU A 50 0.50 -1.43 -11.41
C GLU A 50 0.24 -0.55 -10.18
N ILE A 51 -0.27 -1.13 -9.09
CA ILE A 51 -0.55 -0.42 -7.85
C ILE A 51 0.75 -0.07 -7.12
N VAL A 52 1.75 -0.96 -7.18
CA VAL A 52 3.09 -0.69 -6.62
C VAL A 52 3.70 0.53 -7.31
N GLU A 53 3.69 0.57 -8.64
CA GLU A 53 4.17 1.71 -9.42
C GLU A 53 3.43 3.00 -9.06
N LEU A 54 2.09 2.96 -9.05
CA LEU A 54 1.26 4.10 -8.69
C LEU A 54 1.57 4.66 -7.28
N LEU A 55 1.73 3.77 -6.29
CA LEU A 55 2.05 4.18 -4.92
C LEU A 55 3.45 4.80 -4.82
N LEU A 56 4.43 4.25 -5.54
CA LEU A 56 5.79 4.80 -5.60
C LEU A 56 5.81 6.19 -6.25
N GLU A 57 5.06 6.38 -7.34
CA GLU A 57 4.91 7.69 -8.00
C GLU A 57 4.30 8.74 -7.07
N LYS A 58 3.43 8.32 -6.14
CA LYS A 58 2.84 9.19 -5.11
C LYS A 58 3.71 9.32 -3.85
N GLY A 59 4.94 8.81 -3.86
CA GLY A 59 5.91 8.99 -2.77
C GLY A 59 5.78 7.97 -1.63
N ALA A 60 5.27 6.77 -1.92
CA ALA A 60 5.32 5.68 -0.95
C ALA A 60 6.77 5.30 -0.62
N ASP A 61 7.07 5.09 0.67
CA ASP A 61 8.38 4.68 1.14
C ASP A 61 8.52 3.16 1.10
N ALA A 62 9.32 2.67 0.15
CA ALA A 62 9.60 1.24 -0.03
C ALA A 62 10.41 0.62 1.12
N ASN A 63 11.17 1.44 1.85
CA ASN A 63 11.99 1.01 2.98
C ASN A 63 11.25 1.11 4.32
N MET A 64 9.98 1.52 4.29
CA MET A 64 9.19 1.62 5.49
C MET A 64 9.01 0.24 6.12
N GLU A 65 9.46 0.13 7.37
CA GLU A 65 9.06 -0.97 8.25
C GLU A 65 7.63 -0.71 8.74
N ALA A 66 6.70 -1.46 8.18
CA ALA A 66 5.31 -1.47 8.62
C ALA A 66 4.77 -2.91 8.64
N GLY A 67 3.91 -3.20 9.62
CA GLY A 67 3.33 -4.53 9.80
C GLY A 67 4.28 -5.58 10.39
N LYS A 68 3.82 -6.83 10.48
CA LYS A 68 4.62 -7.96 11.00
C LYS A 68 5.67 -8.48 10.03
N TYR A 69 5.60 -8.09 8.76
CA TYR A 69 6.34 -8.71 7.66
C TYR A 69 7.62 -7.96 7.23
N GLY A 70 7.94 -6.80 7.82
CA GLY A 70 9.18 -6.07 7.56
C GLY A 70 9.01 -4.95 6.55
N THR A 71 9.89 -4.82 5.56
CA THR A 71 9.86 -3.80 4.49
C THR A 71 9.23 -4.35 3.21
N ALA A 72 8.69 -3.49 2.33
CA ALA A 72 8.11 -3.93 1.04
C ALA A 72 9.13 -4.61 0.11
N LEU A 73 10.42 -4.30 0.29
CA LEU A 73 11.49 -4.68 -0.63
C LEU A 73 12.28 -5.94 -0.24
N LYS A 74 11.81 -6.77 0.71
CA LYS A 74 12.53 -8.01 1.04
C LYS A 74 12.42 -8.99 -0.13
N ALA A 75 13.52 -9.09 -0.88
CA ALA A 75 13.77 -10.06 -1.94
C ALA A 75 13.76 -11.51 -1.43
#